data_AF-A2Z0U2-F1
#
_entry.id   AF-A2Z0U2-F1
#
_cell.length_a   1.000
_cell.length_b   1.000
_cell.length_c   1.000
_cell.angle_alpha   90.00
_cell.angle_beta   90.00
_cell.angle_gamma   90.00
#
_symmetry.space_group_name_H-M   'P 1'
#
loop_
_entity.id
_entity.type
_entity.pdbx_description
1 polymer ?
#
loop_
_entity_poly.entity_id
_entity_poly.type
_entity_poly.pdbx_seq_one_letter_code
_entity_poly.pdbx_strand_id
1 'polypeptide(L)'
;MTLSMKPRKVLVRKAMKDRKKKKGPTKPTPWKCPLCHELFLGVREGNRHFEECEAATKAARAADQRKMDVERARQEELVGSKKAAPPKEVQI
;
A
#
# COMPACT_ATOMS: atom_id res chain seq x y z
N MET A 1 -42.97 31.88 51.41
CA MET A 1 -43.84 30.82 50.87
C MET A 1 -43.68 30.76 49.36
N THR A 2 -43.67 29.54 48.82
CA THR A 2 -43.69 29.11 47.39
C THR A 2 -42.53 29.49 46.48
N LEU A 3 -41.53 28.60 46.47
CA LEU A 3 -40.65 28.28 45.34
C LEU A 3 -41.51 27.89 44.12
N SER A 4 -41.37 28.60 43.01
CA SER A 4 -41.98 28.20 41.73
C SER A 4 -40.88 27.96 40.70
N MET A 5 -40.39 26.71 40.68
CA MET A 5 -39.44 26.20 39.69
C MET A 5 -40.19 25.47 38.58
N LYS A 6 -40.26 26.02 37.36
CA LYS A 6 -40.68 25.32 36.12
C LYS A 6 -40.04 25.99 34.89
N PRO A 7 -39.86 25.29 33.76
CA PRO A 7 -38.74 24.40 33.49
C PRO A 7 -37.80 24.95 32.41
N ARG A 8 -36.54 24.48 32.42
CA ARG A 8 -35.55 24.65 31.35
C ARG A 8 -36.14 24.26 29.99
N LYS A 9 -36.48 25.26 29.15
CA LYS A 9 -36.53 25.05 27.70
C LYS A 9 -35.13 25.32 27.16
N VAL A 10 -34.30 24.29 27.22
CA VAL A 10 -33.11 24.16 26.37
C VAL A 10 -33.63 24.24 24.93
N LEU A 11 -33.48 25.40 24.29
CA LEU A 11 -33.71 25.52 22.86
C LEU A 11 -32.61 24.73 22.15
N VAL A 12 -32.95 23.46 21.91
CA VAL A 12 -32.20 22.49 21.15
C VAL A 12 -31.93 23.08 19.76
N ARG A 13 -30.65 23.38 19.53
CA ARG A 13 -29.90 23.19 18.27
C ARG A 13 -30.74 23.24 16.99
N LYS A 14 -30.74 24.39 16.31
CA LYS A 14 -30.94 24.44 14.84
C LYS A 14 -30.22 25.65 14.25
N ALA A 15 -28.89 25.57 14.22
CA ALA A 15 -28.04 26.42 13.39
C ALA A 15 -26.94 25.57 12.77
N MET A 16 -27.34 24.68 11.86
CA MET A 16 -26.44 24.09 10.88
C MET A 16 -27.12 24.19 9.51
N LYS A 17 -27.04 25.37 8.92
CA LYS A 17 -27.24 25.56 7.48
C LYS A 17 -26.27 26.65 7.05
N ASP A 18 -25.66 26.42 5.89
CA ASP A 18 -24.63 27.27 5.27
C ASP A 18 -23.21 27.19 5.84
N ARG A 19 -22.63 25.98 5.80
CA ARG A 19 -21.27 25.86 5.25
C ARG A 19 -21.38 25.55 3.76
N LYS A 20 -21.69 26.58 2.97
CA LYS A 20 -21.44 26.60 1.53
C LYS A 20 -19.92 26.50 1.35
N LYS A 21 -19.40 25.28 1.39
CA LYS A 21 -18.01 24.95 1.08
C LYS A 21 -17.84 25.41 -0.36
N LYS A 22 -17.30 26.61 -0.56
CA LYS A 22 -16.80 27.08 -1.85
C LYS A 22 -15.71 26.09 -2.26
N LYS A 23 -16.11 24.99 -2.90
CA LYS A 23 -15.20 24.24 -3.74
C LYS A 23 -14.90 25.24 -4.87
N GLY A 24 -13.76 25.93 -4.77
CA GLY A 24 -13.14 26.57 -5.93
C GLY A 24 -13.01 25.55 -7.06
N PRO A 25 -12.65 25.96 -8.29
CA PRO A 25 -12.57 25.05 -9.44
C PRO A 25 -11.86 23.78 -8.98
N THR A 26 -12.61 22.67 -8.93
CA THR A 26 -12.10 21.39 -8.45
C THR A 26 -10.99 21.03 -9.42
N LYS A 27 -9.74 21.30 -9.02
CA LYS A 27 -8.56 20.88 -9.76
C LYS A 27 -8.78 19.39 -10.07
N PRO A 28 -8.63 18.96 -11.33
CA PRO A 28 -8.80 17.56 -11.66
C PRO A 28 -7.89 16.75 -10.73
N THR A 29 -8.45 15.78 -10.03
CA THR A 29 -7.66 14.89 -9.16
C THR A 29 -6.69 14.14 -10.07
N PRO A 30 -5.37 14.33 -9.91
CA PRO A 30 -4.42 13.60 -10.73
C PRO A 30 -4.51 12.11 -10.39
N TRP A 31 -4.47 11.29 -11.43
CA TRP A 31 -4.35 9.84 -11.30
C TRP A 31 -2.90 9.50 -10.96
N LYS A 32 -2.68 8.55 -10.03
CA LYS A 32 -1.34 8.16 -9.58
C LYS A 32 -1.07 6.71 -9.95
N CYS A 33 0.03 6.44 -10.63
CA CYS A 33 0.44 5.07 -10.97
C CYS A 33 0.84 4.29 -9.70
N PRO A 34 0.29 3.10 -9.43
CA PRO A 34 0.64 2.33 -8.23
C PRO A 34 2.01 1.63 -8.32
N LEU A 35 2.64 1.60 -9.49
CA LEU A 35 3.92 0.92 -9.71
C LEU A 35 5.10 1.89 -9.57
N CYS A 36 5.07 3.00 -10.28
CA CYS A 36 6.13 4.01 -10.27
C CYS A 36 5.79 5.27 -9.45
N HIS A 37 4.54 5.40 -8.97
CA HIS A 37 4.05 6.57 -8.21
C HIS A 37 4.01 7.90 -8.96
N GLU A 38 4.14 7.89 -10.29
CA GLU A 38 4.04 9.08 -11.12
C GLU A 38 2.58 9.59 -11.20
N LEU A 39 2.44 10.92 -11.29
CA LEU A 39 1.17 11.63 -11.26
C LEU A 39 0.79 12.09 -12.68
N PHE A 40 -0.41 11.71 -13.11
CA PHE A 40 -0.97 12.05 -14.40
C PHE A 40 -2.22 12.91 -14.21
N LEU A 41 -2.34 14.00 -14.97
CA LEU A 41 -3.52 14.86 -14.91
C LEU A 41 -4.76 14.22 -15.55
N GLY A 42 -4.57 13.18 -16.36
CA GLY A 42 -5.62 12.45 -17.06
C GLY A 42 -5.59 10.94 -16.78
N VAL A 43 -6.76 10.35 -16.54
CA VAL A 43 -6.93 8.91 -16.32
C VAL A 43 -6.54 8.11 -17.58
N ARG A 44 -6.78 8.63 -18.78
CA ARG A 44 -6.41 7.95 -20.05
C ARG A 44 -4.91 7.82 -20.21
N GLU A 45 -4.16 8.89 -19.96
CA GLU A 45 -2.69 8.88 -20.02
C GLU A 45 -2.10 8.03 -18.89
N GLY A 46 -2.68 8.14 -17.69
CA GLY A 46 -2.33 7.29 -16.56
C GLY A 46 -2.52 5.79 -16.85
N ASN A 47 -3.65 5.41 -17.44
CA ASN A 47 -3.92 4.02 -17.83
C ASN A 47 -2.94 3.52 -18.90
N ARG A 48 -2.65 4.33 -19.93
CA ARG A 48 -1.64 3.94 -20.95
C ARG A 48 -0.27 3.70 -20.31
N HIS A 49 0.15 4.63 -19.44
CA HIS A 49 1.39 4.48 -18.69
C HIS A 49 1.36 3.26 -17.77
N PHE A 50 0.23 2.96 -17.13
CA PHE A 50 0.07 1.80 -16.25
C PHE A 50 0.36 0.49 -16.99
N GLU A 51 -0.17 0.32 -18.20
CA GLU A 51 0.05 -0.88 -19.01
C GLU A 51 1.54 -1.06 -19.36
N GLU A 52 2.21 0.02 -19.76
CA GLU A 52 3.65 0.01 -20.05
C GLU A 52 4.49 -0.27 -18.79
N CYS A 53 4.11 0.36 -17.67
CA CYS A 53 4.77 0.22 -16.39
C CYS A 53 4.60 -1.19 -15.80
N GLU A 54 3.42 -1.81 -15.99
CA GLU A 54 3.13 -3.18 -15.57
C GLU A 54 3.98 -4.18 -16.36
N ALA A 55 4.07 -4.01 -17.68
CA ALA A 55 4.91 -4.86 -18.53
C ALA A 55 6.39 -4.80 -18.11
N ALA A 56 6.92 -3.60 -17.87
CA ALA A 56 8.30 -3.41 -17.41
C ALA A 56 8.53 -4.01 -16.01
N THR A 57 7.59 -3.80 -15.08
CA THR A 57 7.68 -4.33 -13.72
C THR A 57 7.60 -5.86 -13.71
N LYS A 58 6.78 -6.45 -14.58
CA LYS A 58 6.68 -7.91 -14.74
C LYS A 58 7.98 -8.53 -15.25
N ALA A 59 8.64 -7.89 -16.21
CA ALA A 59 9.95 -8.32 -16.70
C ALA A 59 11.02 -8.21 -15.59
N ALA A 60 11.03 -7.11 -14.83
CA ALA A 60 11.95 -6.93 -13.70
C ALA A 60 11.71 -7.98 -12.60
N ARG A 61 10.45 -8.26 -12.24
CA ARG A 61 10.09 -9.31 -11.28
C ARG A 61 10.48 -10.70 -11.76
N ALA A 62 10.32 -11.01 -13.04
CA ALA A 62 10.73 -12.30 -13.59
C ALA A 62 12.26 -12.49 -13.53
N ALA A 63 13.03 -11.42 -13.77
CA ALA A 63 14.48 -11.44 -13.63
C ALA A 63 14.93 -11.61 -12.18
N ASP A 64 14.26 -10.93 -11.24
CA ASP A 64 14.52 -11.04 -9.81
C ASP A 64 14.16 -12.44 -9.27
N GLN A 65 13.02 -12.99 -9.71
CA GLN A 65 12.57 -14.33 -9.34
C GLN A 65 13.58 -15.41 -9.77
N ARG A 66 14.19 -15.28 -10.96
CA ARG A 66 15.25 -16.19 -11.41
C ARG A 66 16.49 -16.11 -10.54
N LYS A 67 16.88 -14.92 -10.09
CA LYS A 67 18.02 -14.76 -9.16
C LYS A 67 17.74 -15.44 -7.83
N MET A 68 16.53 -15.25 -7.28
CA MET A 68 16.13 -15.90 -6.04
C MET A 68 16.09 -17.43 -6.17
N ASP A 69 15.66 -17.96 -7.32
CA ASP A 69 15.63 -19.41 -7.58
C ASP A 69 17.03 -20.02 -7.65
N VAL A 70 17.98 -19.34 -8.32
CA VAL A 70 19.39 -19.76 -8.37
C VAL A 70 20.03 -19.73 -6.98
N GLU A 71 19.82 -18.67 -6.20
CA GLU A 71 20.35 -18.59 -4.83
C GLU A 71 19.71 -19.64 -3.92
N ARG A 72 18.40 -19.93 -4.08
CA ARG A 72 17.72 -21.00 -3.36
C ARG A 72 18.34 -22.37 -3.68
N ALA A 73 18.51 -22.69 -4.96
CA ALA A 73 19.14 -23.94 -5.40
C ALA A 73 20.57 -24.08 -4.82
N ARG A 74 21.34 -22.99 -4.82
CA ARG A 74 22.68 -22.96 -4.23
C ARG A 74 22.67 -23.18 -2.71
N GLN A 75 21.68 -22.64 -1.99
CA GLN A 75 21.52 -22.91 -0.56
C GLN A 75 21.13 -24.37 -0.28
N GLU A 76 20.26 -24.96 -1.10
CA GLU A 76 19.88 -26.37 -0.98
C GLU A 76 21.10 -27.30 -1.18
N GLU A 77 21.98 -27.01 -2.14
CA GLU A 77 23.24 -27.75 -2.31
C GLU A 77 24.20 -27.62 -1.11
N LEU A 78 24.31 -26.41 -0.54
CA LEU A 78 25.13 -26.16 0.65
C LEU A 78 24.58 -26.89 1.90
N VAL A 79 23.26 -26.92 2.08
CA VAL A 79 22.61 -27.62 3.18
C VAL A 79 22.70 -29.14 3.01
N GLY A 80 22.57 -29.64 1.78
CA GLY A 80 22.79 -31.06 1.45
C GLY A 80 24.21 -31.52 1.75
N SER A 81 25.21 -30.72 1.39
CA SER A 81 26.62 -31.03 1.65
C SER A 81 26.98 -31.04 3.14
N LYS A 82 26.34 -30.20 3.97
CA LYS A 82 26.57 -30.19 5.43
C LYS A 82 25.97 -31.41 6.15
N LYS A 83 25.00 -32.10 5.57
CA LYS A 83 24.43 -33.35 6.13
C LYS A 83 25.28 -34.59 5.83
N ALA A 84 26.28 -34.50 4.95
CA ALA A 84 27.11 -35.63 4.52
C ALA A 84 28.44 -35.79 5.28
N ALA A 85 28.70 -34.99 6.31
CA ALA A 85 29.86 -35.20 7.18
C ALA A 85 29.45 -36.05 8.39
N PRO A 86 29.69 -37.38 8.40
CA PRO A 86 29.61 -38.12 9.65
C PRO A 86 30.61 -37.51 10.65
N PRO A 87 30.27 -37.37 11.94
CA PRO A 87 31.26 -36.98 12.92
C PRO A 87 32.40 -37.99 12.87
N LYS A 88 33.64 -37.52 12.66
CA LYS A 88 34.83 -38.35 12.81
C LYS A 88 34.78 -38.92 14.22
N GLU A 89 34.53 -40.22 14.35
CA GLU A 89 34.75 -40.96 15.58
C GLU A 89 36.20 -40.71 16.00
N VAL A 90 36.37 -39.96 17.09
CA VAL A 90 37.66 -39.82 17.77
C VAL A 90 37.81 -41.11 18.58
N GLN A 91 38.56 -42.07 18.04
CA GLN A 91 39.00 -43.24 18.79
C GLN A 91 40.01 -42.77 19.85
N ILE A 92 39.70 -43.05 21.12
CA ILE A 92 40.55 -42.86 22.30
C ILE A 92 41.29 -44.16 22.56
#